data_AF-A0A8J7EXH6-F1
#
_entry.id   AF-A0A8J7EXH6-F1
#
_cell.length_a   1.000
_cell.length_b   1.000
_cell.length_c   1.000
_cell.angle_alpha   90.00
_cell.angle_beta   90.00
_cell.angle_gamma   90.00
#
_symmetry.space_group_name_H-M   'P 1'
#
loop_
_entity.id
_entity.type
_entity.pdbx_description
1 polymer ?
#
loop_
_entity_poly.entity_id
_entity_poly.type
_entity_poly.pdbx_seq_one_letter_code
_entity_poly.pdbx_strand_id
1 'polypeptide(L)'
;MSSQQQINELQKLQDLIEEKILHLRSAKVTETDAAIIFKIGSDIAKAQKERDKVAQEIAQLNQQKPISKIINNTNIKTILILAANPKNTSRLRLEEEIREIDEGLRRANKREQFKLEMKLAVRQRDFYRAILDTQPQIVHFCGHGGGEDGIVLEDETGQIAFVQADTLASLFKLFAKKNVECVVLNACYSEIQADAIHQHINYVIGMNRAIGDKAAINFSVAFYDALAAGEDVEFAFELGRSQLVGLKENQTPILKIKDTK
;
A
#
# COMPACT_ATOMS: atom_id res chain seq x y z
N MET A 1 -5.91 17.06 -32.52
CA MET A 1 -6.71 18.00 -31.68
C MET A 1 -6.45 17.68 -30.22
N SER A 2 -6.43 18.67 -29.33
CA SER A 2 -6.32 18.41 -27.88
C SER A 2 -7.57 17.68 -27.37
N SER A 3 -7.43 16.75 -26.41
CA SER A 3 -8.57 16.07 -25.78
C SER A 3 -9.60 17.06 -25.23
N GLN A 4 -9.16 18.23 -24.77
CA GLN A 4 -10.04 19.30 -24.29
C GLN A 4 -10.89 19.92 -25.42
N GLN A 5 -10.35 20.02 -26.63
CA GLN A 5 -11.06 20.60 -27.76
C GLN A 5 -12.18 19.66 -28.24
N GLN A 6 -11.93 18.35 -28.24
CA GLN A 6 -12.93 17.34 -28.58
C GLN A 6 -14.05 17.26 -27.54
N ILE A 7 -13.73 17.37 -26.25
CA ILE A 7 -14.72 17.44 -25.16
C ILE A 7 -15.64 18.66 -25.35
N ASN A 8 -15.07 19.83 -25.66
CA ASN A 8 -15.85 21.05 -25.86
C ASN A 8 -16.81 20.93 -27.06
N GLU A 9 -16.43 20.22 -28.13
CA GLU A 9 -17.30 19.97 -29.28
C GLU A 9 -18.46 19.02 -28.94
N LEU A 10 -18.19 17.95 -28.18
CA LEU A 10 -19.21 17.02 -27.75
C LEU A 10 -20.20 17.65 -26.74
N GLN A 11 -19.73 18.53 -25.86
CA GLN A 11 -20.61 19.28 -24.96
C GLN A 11 -21.59 20.16 -25.73
N LYS A 12 -21.13 20.86 -26.77
CA LYS A 12 -22.02 21.63 -27.67
C LYS A 12 -23.05 20.74 -28.37
N LEU A 13 -22.63 19.54 -28.79
CA LEU A 13 -23.55 18.58 -29.41
C LEU A 13 -24.59 18.07 -28.39
N GLN A 14 -24.17 17.81 -27.15
CA GLN A 14 -25.06 17.42 -26.06
C GLN A 14 -26.14 18.48 -25.80
N ASP A 15 -25.75 19.75 -25.70
CA ASP A 15 -26.67 20.87 -25.50
C ASP A 15 -27.70 20.97 -26.64
N LEU A 16 -27.26 20.83 -27.90
CA LEU A 16 -28.14 20.85 -29.07
C LEU A 16 -29.18 19.70 -29.05
N ILE A 17 -28.77 18.52 -28.59
CA ILE A 17 -29.67 17.37 -28.45
C ILE A 17 -30.69 17.63 -27.35
N GLU A 18 -30.30 18.23 -26.22
CA GLU A 18 -31.22 18.57 -25.13
C GLU A 18 -32.25 19.62 -25.56
N GLU A 19 -31.83 20.64 -26.30
CA GLU A 19 -32.72 21.64 -26.90
C GLU A 19 -33.72 20.98 -27.87
N LYS A 20 -33.26 20.07 -28.73
CA LYS A 20 -34.13 19.30 -29.64
C LYS A 20 -35.15 18.44 -28.88
N ILE A 21 -34.74 17.77 -27.80
CA ILE A 21 -35.65 16.98 -26.96
C ILE A 21 -36.71 17.88 -26.33
N LEU A 22 -36.33 19.08 -25.86
CA LEU A 22 -37.25 20.04 -25.27
C LEU A 22 -38.30 20.52 -26.30
N HIS A 23 -37.88 20.86 -27.51
CA HIS A 23 -38.79 21.23 -28.60
C HIS A 23 -39.76 20.10 -28.96
N LEU A 24 -39.25 18.86 -29.10
CA LEU A 24 -40.10 17.70 -29.40
C LEU A 24 -41.11 17.43 -28.27
N ARG A 25 -40.72 17.61 -27.00
CA ARG A 25 -41.65 17.50 -25.86
C ARG A 25 -42.73 18.56 -25.91
N SER A 26 -42.38 19.81 -26.23
CA SER A 26 -43.36 20.90 -26.39
C SER A 26 -44.32 20.64 -27.55
N ALA A 27 -43.82 20.17 -28.69
CA ALA A 27 -44.64 19.79 -29.85
C ALA A 27 -45.59 18.64 -29.51
N LYS A 28 -45.12 17.63 -28.77
CA LYS A 28 -45.95 16.49 -28.34
C LYS A 28 -47.14 16.92 -27.47
N VAL A 29 -46.98 17.94 -26.63
CA VAL A 29 -48.03 18.45 -25.72
C VAL A 29 -49.13 19.20 -26.48
N THR A 30 -48.78 19.82 -27.62
CA THR A 30 -49.71 20.63 -28.42
C THR A 30 -50.35 19.86 -29.57
N GLU A 31 -49.87 18.65 -29.86
CA GLU A 31 -50.39 17.78 -30.90
C GLU A 31 -51.62 16.98 -30.42
N THR A 32 -52.56 16.74 -31.33
CA THR A 32 -53.81 16.02 -31.06
C THR A 32 -53.96 14.75 -31.89
N ASP A 33 -53.22 14.63 -33.00
CA ASP A 33 -53.21 13.41 -33.81
C ASP A 33 -52.36 12.31 -33.14
N ALA A 34 -53.00 11.17 -32.84
CA ALA A 34 -52.38 10.04 -32.16
C ALA A 34 -51.18 9.45 -32.93
N ALA A 35 -51.21 9.45 -34.26
CA ALA A 35 -50.11 8.94 -35.08
C ALA A 35 -48.89 9.89 -35.01
N ILE A 36 -49.14 11.19 -35.00
CA ILE A 36 -48.08 12.21 -34.87
C ILE A 36 -47.48 12.17 -33.45
N ILE A 37 -48.31 12.05 -32.40
CA ILE A 37 -47.85 11.90 -31.00
C ILE A 37 -46.95 10.67 -30.84
N PHE A 38 -47.31 9.53 -31.44
CA PHE A 38 -46.50 8.31 -31.41
C PHE A 38 -45.16 8.52 -32.11
N LYS A 39 -45.18 9.17 -33.29
CA LYS A 39 -43.97 9.48 -34.05
C LYS A 39 -43.01 10.40 -33.28
N ILE A 40 -43.53 11.49 -32.69
CA ILE A 40 -42.76 12.40 -31.84
C ILE A 40 -42.19 11.64 -30.62
N GLY A 41 -42.96 10.73 -30.02
CA GLY A 41 -42.50 9.88 -28.93
C GLY A 41 -41.30 9.00 -29.31
N SER A 42 -41.32 8.41 -30.51
CA SER A 42 -40.20 7.63 -31.07
C SER A 42 -38.97 8.50 -31.32
N ASP A 43 -39.17 9.71 -31.87
CA ASP A 43 -38.08 10.64 -32.15
C ASP A 43 -37.43 11.18 -30.86
N ILE A 44 -38.22 11.41 -29.79
CA ILE A 44 -37.69 11.71 -28.45
C ILE A 44 -36.83 10.56 -27.93
N ALA A 45 -37.32 9.31 -28.00
CA ALA A 45 -36.57 8.15 -27.52
C ALA A 45 -35.25 7.97 -28.29
N LYS A 46 -35.26 8.23 -29.60
CA LYS A 46 -34.05 8.21 -30.43
C LYS A 46 -33.05 9.30 -30.02
N ALA A 47 -33.53 10.53 -29.81
CA ALA A 47 -32.71 11.65 -29.38
C ALA A 47 -32.13 11.43 -27.97
N GLN A 48 -32.90 10.83 -27.05
CA GLN A 48 -32.39 10.45 -25.72
C GLN A 48 -31.27 9.42 -25.82
N LYS A 49 -31.43 8.39 -26.67
CA LYS A 49 -30.38 7.40 -26.91
C LYS A 49 -29.12 8.02 -27.52
N GLU A 50 -29.26 9.01 -28.39
CA GLU A 50 -28.14 9.77 -28.96
C GLU A 50 -27.43 10.62 -27.89
N ARG A 51 -28.20 11.34 -27.06
CA ARG A 51 -27.69 12.09 -25.91
C ARG A 51 -26.90 11.20 -24.96
N ASP A 52 -27.43 10.02 -24.64
CA ASP A 52 -26.78 9.10 -23.71
C ASP A 52 -25.46 8.53 -24.29
N LYS A 53 -25.38 8.32 -25.61
CA LYS A 53 -24.13 7.99 -26.29
C LYS A 53 -23.10 9.11 -26.21
N VAL A 54 -23.51 10.35 -26.47
CA VAL A 54 -22.63 11.52 -26.37
C VAL A 54 -22.13 11.70 -24.92
N ALA A 55 -23.02 11.54 -23.93
CA ALA A 55 -22.65 11.59 -22.52
C ALA A 55 -21.63 10.48 -22.15
N GLN A 56 -21.79 9.27 -22.69
CA GLN A 56 -20.82 8.19 -22.54
C GLN A 56 -19.48 8.51 -23.19
N GLU A 57 -19.47 9.13 -24.38
CA GLU A 57 -18.25 9.52 -25.09
C GLU A 57 -17.50 10.66 -24.37
N ILE A 58 -18.23 11.66 -23.87
CA ILE A 58 -17.67 12.72 -23.01
C ILE A 58 -17.10 12.11 -21.72
N ALA A 59 -17.80 11.16 -21.10
CA ALA A 59 -17.29 10.44 -19.92
C ALA A 59 -16.03 9.65 -20.25
N GLN A 60 -15.97 8.97 -21.40
CA GLN A 60 -14.77 8.25 -21.87
C GLN A 60 -13.60 9.19 -22.13
N LEU A 61 -13.82 10.34 -22.76
CA LEU A 61 -12.77 11.34 -23.05
C LEU A 61 -12.30 12.07 -21.79
N ASN A 62 -13.19 12.33 -20.82
CA ASN A 62 -12.79 12.81 -19.49
C ASN A 62 -12.03 11.73 -18.68
N GLN A 63 -12.30 10.45 -18.96
CA GLN A 63 -11.55 9.31 -18.42
C GLN A 63 -10.23 9.06 -19.18
N GLN A 64 -10.03 9.64 -20.38
CA GLN A 64 -8.73 9.71 -21.06
C GLN A 64 -7.80 10.75 -20.39
N LYS A 65 -7.50 10.53 -19.11
CA LYS A 65 -6.16 10.79 -18.58
C LYS A 65 -5.21 9.80 -19.28
N PRO A 66 -3.92 10.15 -19.50
CA PRO A 66 -3.03 9.39 -20.36
C PRO A 66 -3.07 7.90 -20.00
N ILE A 67 -3.06 7.05 -21.03
CA ILE A 67 -3.09 5.58 -20.97
C ILE A 67 -2.01 5.01 -20.02
N SER A 68 -1.07 5.82 -19.55
CA SER A 68 -0.18 5.54 -18.42
C SER A 68 -0.84 5.42 -17.04
N LYS A 69 -2.15 5.72 -16.87
CA LYS A 69 -2.82 5.71 -15.54
C LYS A 69 -3.90 4.65 -15.31
N ILE A 70 -4.39 3.95 -16.34
CA ILE A 70 -5.46 2.95 -16.18
C ILE A 70 -4.92 1.55 -15.80
N ILE A 71 -3.58 1.38 -15.72
CA ILE A 71 -2.97 0.19 -15.12
C ILE A 71 -2.83 0.29 -13.58
N ASN A 72 -2.96 1.47 -12.94
CA ASN A 72 -2.61 1.62 -11.52
C ASN A 72 -3.80 2.05 -10.64
N ASN A 73 -4.80 1.18 -10.48
CA ASN A 73 -5.64 1.20 -9.28
C ASN A 73 -5.54 -0.10 -8.47
N THR A 74 -4.40 -0.78 -8.55
CA THR A 74 -3.77 -1.34 -7.36
C THR A 74 -2.75 -0.28 -6.93
N ASN A 75 -2.98 0.37 -5.79
CA ASN A 75 -1.90 1.15 -5.18
C ASN A 75 -0.90 0.09 -4.68
N ILE A 76 0.04 -0.30 -5.55
CA ILE A 76 1.01 -1.37 -5.27
C ILE A 76 1.75 -0.96 -4.00
N LYS A 77 1.57 -1.74 -2.93
CA LYS A 77 2.26 -1.52 -1.67
C LYS A 77 3.67 -2.08 -1.78
N THR A 78 4.65 -1.21 -1.69
CA THR A 78 6.04 -1.61 -1.61
C THR A 78 6.38 -2.01 -0.17
N ILE A 79 6.87 -3.23 0.00
CA ILE A 79 7.47 -3.76 1.22
C ILE A 79 8.98 -3.70 1.04
N LEU A 80 9.67 -2.94 1.90
CA LEU A 80 11.12 -2.89 1.92
C LEU A 80 11.65 -3.75 3.08
N ILE A 81 12.36 -4.83 2.76
CA ILE A 81 13.10 -5.62 3.75
C ILE A 81 14.55 -5.11 3.84
N LEU A 82 14.97 -4.79 5.05
CA LEU A 82 16.31 -4.37 5.42
C LEU A 82 16.90 -5.45 6.35
N ALA A 83 18.00 -6.07 5.92
CA ALA A 83 18.66 -7.12 6.68
C ALA A 83 20.12 -6.75 6.98
N ALA A 84 20.55 -6.98 8.23
CA ALA A 84 21.93 -6.78 8.65
C ALA A 84 22.43 -7.97 9.48
N ASN A 85 23.61 -8.49 9.14
CA ASN A 85 24.21 -9.66 9.78
C ASN A 85 25.73 -9.41 9.93
N PRO A 86 26.13 -8.51 10.85
CA PRO A 86 27.53 -8.12 10.97
C PRO A 86 28.46 -9.30 11.26
N LYS A 87 29.71 -9.21 10.81
CA LYS A 87 30.67 -10.34 10.87
C LYS A 87 30.99 -10.82 12.28
N ASN A 88 30.84 -9.97 13.29
CA ASN A 88 31.14 -10.24 14.69
C ASN A 88 29.91 -10.61 15.53
N THR A 89 28.82 -11.04 14.91
CA THR A 89 27.64 -11.59 15.59
C THR A 89 27.40 -13.05 15.25
N SER A 90 26.48 -13.70 15.98
CA SER A 90 25.99 -15.02 15.61
C SER A 90 25.19 -14.92 14.31
N ARG A 91 25.53 -15.74 13.30
CA ARG A 91 24.88 -15.68 12.00
C ARG A 91 23.39 -16.04 12.08
N LEU A 92 22.52 -15.08 11.75
CA LEU A 92 21.08 -15.29 11.61
C LEU A 92 20.73 -15.84 10.21
N ARG A 93 19.61 -16.55 10.11
CA ARG A 93 19.06 -17.10 8.85
C ARG A 93 18.16 -16.10 8.12
N LEU A 94 18.64 -14.87 7.93
CA LEU A 94 17.85 -13.78 7.33
C LEU A 94 17.44 -14.05 5.88
N GLU A 95 18.29 -14.74 5.11
CA GLU A 95 17.97 -15.14 3.73
C GLU A 95 16.81 -16.15 3.67
N GLU A 96 16.72 -17.04 4.68
CA GLU A 96 15.60 -17.96 4.81
C GLU A 96 14.31 -17.16 5.06
N GLU A 97 14.33 -16.23 6.02
CA GLU A 97 13.19 -15.35 6.30
C GLU A 97 12.70 -14.62 5.03
N ILE A 98 13.63 -13.98 4.30
CA ILE A 98 13.30 -13.25 3.06
C ILE A 98 12.68 -14.17 2.01
N ARG A 99 13.24 -15.38 1.83
CA ARG A 99 12.73 -16.35 0.87
C ARG A 99 11.32 -16.80 1.24
N GLU A 100 11.06 -17.14 2.49
CA GLU A 100 9.74 -17.59 2.92
C GLU A 100 8.69 -16.46 2.81
N ILE A 101 9.06 -15.20 3.07
CA ILE A 101 8.19 -14.04 2.85
C ILE A 101 7.88 -13.87 1.36
N ASP A 102 8.89 -13.92 0.48
CA ASP A 102 8.68 -13.83 -0.98
C ASP A 102 7.76 -14.96 -1.49
N GLU A 103 7.95 -16.18 -1.00
CA GLU A 103 7.09 -17.32 -1.33
C GLU A 103 5.64 -17.15 -0.83
N GLY A 104 5.45 -16.62 0.38
CA GLY A 104 4.13 -16.27 0.92
C GLY A 104 3.40 -15.25 0.05
N LEU A 105 4.07 -14.13 -0.24
CA LEU A 105 3.53 -13.05 -1.09
C LEU A 105 3.19 -13.54 -2.50
N ARG A 106 3.99 -14.44 -3.09
CA ARG A 106 3.74 -15.00 -4.43
C ARG A 106 2.53 -15.93 -4.50
N ARG A 107 2.24 -16.66 -3.42
CA ARG A 107 1.10 -17.59 -3.35
C ARG A 107 -0.22 -16.89 -3.06
N ALA A 108 -0.18 -15.64 -2.60
CA ALA A 108 -1.36 -14.89 -2.22
C ALA A 108 -2.23 -14.47 -3.41
N ASN A 109 -3.55 -14.43 -3.17
CA ASN A 109 -4.56 -14.05 -4.16
C ASN A 109 -4.39 -12.62 -4.71
N LYS A 110 -3.65 -11.75 -4.00
CA LYS A 110 -3.43 -10.34 -4.36
C LYS A 110 -1.96 -10.02 -4.61
N ARG A 111 -1.15 -10.97 -5.09
CA ARG A 111 0.30 -10.76 -5.33
C ARG A 111 0.62 -9.48 -6.14
N GLU A 112 -0.21 -9.13 -7.11
CA GLU A 112 -0.04 -7.96 -7.99
C GLU A 112 -0.25 -6.62 -7.25
N GLN A 113 -0.64 -6.66 -5.97
CA GLN A 113 -0.81 -5.50 -5.10
C GLN A 113 0.42 -5.23 -4.22
N PHE A 114 1.43 -6.11 -4.23
CA PHE A 114 2.62 -5.96 -3.42
C PHE A 114 3.89 -5.99 -4.27
N LYS A 115 4.84 -5.12 -3.94
CA LYS A 115 6.19 -5.12 -4.50
C LYS A 115 7.18 -5.37 -3.38
N LEU A 116 7.94 -6.45 -3.46
CA LEU A 116 8.98 -6.74 -2.49
C LEU A 116 10.32 -6.15 -2.96
N GLU A 117 10.89 -5.28 -2.16
CA GLU A 117 12.24 -4.73 -2.32
C GLU A 117 13.10 -5.20 -1.15
N MET A 118 14.35 -5.55 -1.40
CA MET A 118 15.23 -6.09 -0.37
C MET A 118 16.63 -5.47 -0.46
N LYS A 119 17.19 -5.16 0.72
CA LYS A 119 18.57 -4.70 0.86
C LYS A 119 19.23 -5.46 2.00
N LEU A 120 20.34 -6.12 1.68
CA LEU A 120 21.17 -6.86 2.62
C LEU A 120 22.39 -6.04 3.06
N ALA A 121 23.06 -6.48 4.12
CA ALA A 121 24.27 -5.86 4.68
C ALA A 121 24.07 -4.36 4.91
N VAL A 122 22.91 -4.00 5.48
CA VAL A 122 22.47 -2.61 5.57
C VAL A 122 23.34 -1.84 6.56
N ARG A 123 23.98 -0.78 6.06
CA ARG A 123 24.60 0.26 6.89
C ARG A 123 23.58 1.34 7.19
N GLN A 124 23.86 2.19 8.17
CA GLN A 124 22.97 3.32 8.50
C GLN A 124 22.66 4.21 7.28
N ARG A 125 23.66 4.44 6.40
CA ARG A 125 23.47 5.20 5.16
C ARG A 125 22.56 4.51 4.14
N ASP A 126 22.61 3.19 4.09
CA ASP A 126 21.82 2.39 3.14
C ASP A 126 20.37 2.30 3.59
N PHE A 127 20.13 2.36 4.90
CA PHE A 127 18.81 2.32 5.51
C PHE A 127 17.90 3.42 4.94
N TYR A 128 18.30 4.69 5.06
CA TYR A 128 17.47 5.81 4.58
C TYR A 128 17.47 5.94 3.06
N ARG A 129 18.56 5.56 2.38
CA ARG A 129 18.64 5.55 0.91
C ARG A 129 17.63 4.58 0.32
N ALA A 130 17.57 3.36 0.86
CA ALA A 130 16.60 2.37 0.40
C ALA A 130 15.15 2.86 0.56
N ILE A 131 14.83 3.54 1.66
CA ILE A 131 13.49 4.14 1.86
C ILE A 131 13.22 5.25 0.83
N LEU A 132 14.20 6.11 0.53
CA LEU A 132 14.07 7.16 -0.49
C LEU A 132 13.88 6.58 -1.89
N ASP A 133 14.65 5.55 -2.24
CA ASP A 133 14.68 4.95 -3.57
C ASP A 133 13.41 4.15 -3.86
N THR A 134 12.84 3.50 -2.83
CA THR A 134 11.72 2.57 -2.99
C THR A 134 10.36 3.14 -2.56
N GLN A 135 10.34 4.21 -1.76
CA GLN A 135 9.13 4.83 -1.19
C GLN A 135 8.15 3.80 -0.61
N PRO A 136 8.60 2.96 0.34
CA PRO A 136 7.83 1.83 0.82
C PRO A 136 6.65 2.26 1.70
N GLN A 137 5.61 1.44 1.71
CA GLN A 137 4.53 1.54 2.69
C GLN A 137 4.87 0.77 3.95
N ILE A 138 5.57 -0.36 3.80
CA ILE A 138 5.99 -1.20 4.92
C ILE A 138 7.52 -1.30 4.93
N VAL A 139 8.14 -0.98 6.06
CA VAL A 139 9.57 -1.21 6.28
C VAL A 139 9.73 -2.37 7.26
N HIS A 140 10.37 -3.43 6.83
CA HIS A 140 10.71 -4.58 7.66
C HIS A 140 12.21 -4.58 7.91
N PHE A 141 12.61 -4.58 9.18
CA PHE A 141 13.99 -4.82 9.57
C PHE A 141 14.10 -6.19 10.23
N CYS A 142 14.99 -7.04 9.74
CA CYS A 142 15.36 -8.30 10.36
C CYS A 142 16.86 -8.34 10.67
N GLY A 143 17.22 -8.68 11.91
CA GLY A 143 18.61 -8.63 12.35
C GLY A 143 18.74 -8.69 13.86
N HIS A 144 19.93 -8.34 14.36
CA HIS A 144 20.16 -8.30 15.80
C HIS A 144 19.59 -7.04 16.45
N GLY A 145 19.23 -7.15 17.73
CA GLY A 145 18.84 -6.04 18.59
C GLY A 145 19.60 -6.09 19.91
N GLY A 146 19.97 -4.91 20.41
CA GLY A 146 20.70 -4.71 21.67
C GLY A 146 19.84 -4.09 22.77
N GLY A 147 18.51 -4.09 22.63
CA GLY A 147 17.63 -3.41 23.58
C GLY A 147 17.85 -1.90 23.57
N GLU A 148 18.33 -1.33 24.68
CA GLU A 148 18.57 0.11 24.81
C GLU A 148 19.60 0.63 23.81
N ASP A 149 20.58 -0.19 23.43
CA ASP A 149 21.61 0.19 22.46
C ASP A 149 21.04 0.39 21.05
N GLY A 150 19.91 -0.27 20.71
CA GLY A 150 19.28 -0.13 19.41
C GLY A 150 19.22 -1.39 18.57
N ILE A 151 18.79 -1.23 17.31
CA ILE A 151 18.97 -2.26 16.29
C ILE A 151 20.42 -2.28 15.81
N VAL A 152 20.88 -3.43 15.33
CA VAL A 152 22.25 -3.63 14.89
C VAL A 152 22.32 -3.60 13.37
N LEU A 153 23.09 -2.65 12.83
CA LEU A 153 23.44 -2.54 11.42
C LEU A 153 24.93 -2.83 11.21
N GLU A 154 25.38 -2.73 9.97
CA GLU A 154 26.81 -2.79 9.63
C GLU A 154 27.45 -1.38 9.60
N ASP A 155 28.70 -1.31 10.02
CA ASP A 155 29.59 -0.19 9.69
C ASP A 155 30.29 -0.42 8.33
N GLU A 156 31.21 0.48 7.96
CA GLU A 156 31.95 0.38 6.69
C GLU A 156 32.87 -0.84 6.60
N THR A 157 33.17 -1.49 7.73
CA THR A 157 34.02 -2.68 7.83
C THR A 157 33.20 -3.98 7.94
N GLY A 158 31.87 -3.87 8.06
CA GLY A 158 30.93 -4.98 8.25
C GLY A 158 30.81 -5.42 9.72
N GLN A 159 31.19 -4.57 10.66
CA GLN A 159 31.08 -4.81 12.10
C GLN A 159 29.80 -4.18 12.65
N ILE A 160 29.44 -4.53 13.89
CA ILE A 160 28.27 -3.97 14.60
C ILE A 160 28.34 -2.43 14.61
N ALA A 161 27.26 -1.82 14.13
CA ALA A 161 26.90 -0.43 14.38
C ALA A 161 25.50 -0.36 14.98
N PHE A 162 25.38 0.22 16.17
CA PHE A 162 24.08 0.39 16.83
C PHE A 162 23.33 1.61 16.29
N VAL A 163 22.02 1.47 16.11
CA VAL A 163 21.12 2.58 15.79
C VAL A 163 20.05 2.70 16.88
N GLN A 164 20.22 3.72 17.71
CA GLN A 164 19.39 4.00 18.87
C GLN A 164 17.96 4.43 18.51
N ALA A 165 17.05 4.30 19.47
CA ALA A 165 15.63 4.62 19.33
C ALA A 165 15.38 6.05 18.84
N ASP A 166 16.05 7.05 19.42
CA ASP A 166 15.90 8.46 19.02
C ASP A 166 16.32 8.73 17.58
N THR A 167 17.31 7.99 17.08
CA THR A 167 17.77 8.08 15.70
C THR A 167 16.72 7.52 14.75
N LEU A 168 16.15 6.35 15.07
CA LEU A 168 15.07 5.75 14.28
C LEU A 168 13.79 6.61 14.32
N ALA A 169 13.41 7.12 15.49
CA ALA A 169 12.24 7.99 15.63
C ALA A 169 12.39 9.26 14.79
N SER A 170 13.55 9.92 14.86
CA SER A 170 13.86 11.10 14.03
C SER A 170 13.78 10.79 12.54
N LEU A 171 14.25 9.61 12.12
CA LEU A 171 14.21 9.16 10.74
C LEU A 171 12.78 8.89 10.26
N PHE A 172 12.02 8.08 11.00
CA PHE A 172 10.66 7.70 10.63
C PHE A 172 9.67 8.87 10.76
N LYS A 173 9.95 9.88 11.60
CA LYS A 173 9.21 11.16 11.59
C LYS A 173 9.20 11.82 10.21
N LEU A 174 10.32 11.76 9.48
CA LEU A 174 10.43 12.31 8.13
C LEU A 174 9.68 11.43 7.12
N PHE A 175 9.84 10.12 7.23
CA PHE A 175 9.25 9.17 6.28
C PHE A 175 7.76 8.87 6.50
N ALA A 176 7.20 9.19 7.66
CA ALA A 176 5.75 9.22 7.89
C ALA A 176 5.05 10.14 6.87
N LYS A 177 5.72 11.22 6.44
CA LYS A 177 5.22 12.15 5.40
C LYS A 177 5.42 11.64 3.97
N LYS A 178 6.04 10.46 3.81
CA LYS A 178 6.42 9.83 2.54
C LYS A 178 5.77 8.46 2.37
N ASN A 179 4.65 8.22 3.05
CA ASN A 179 3.78 7.04 2.94
C ASN A 179 4.22 5.78 3.69
N VAL A 180 5.24 5.83 4.56
CA VAL A 180 5.50 4.71 5.47
C VAL A 180 4.34 4.64 6.49
N GLU A 181 3.61 3.52 6.47
CA GLU A 181 2.44 3.28 7.33
C GLU A 181 2.70 2.21 8.39
N CYS A 182 3.62 1.28 8.13
CA CYS A 182 3.94 0.17 9.01
C CYS A 182 5.46 -0.07 9.09
N VAL A 183 5.96 -0.30 10.30
CA VAL A 183 7.35 -0.69 10.56
C VAL A 183 7.36 -1.99 11.35
N VAL A 184 8.14 -2.97 10.90
CA VAL A 184 8.35 -4.25 11.60
C VAL A 184 9.82 -4.32 12.01
N LEU A 185 10.09 -4.38 13.31
CA LEU A 185 11.42 -4.54 13.87
C LEU A 185 11.58 -5.97 14.41
N ASN A 186 11.91 -6.91 13.52
CA ASN A 186 12.18 -8.30 13.88
C ASN A 186 13.62 -8.44 14.42
N ALA A 187 13.82 -7.91 15.61
CA ALA A 187 15.10 -7.89 16.33
C ALA A 187 14.85 -8.00 17.83
N CYS A 188 15.71 -8.72 18.55
CA CYS A 188 15.55 -8.94 19.99
C CYS A 188 15.44 -7.62 20.77
N TYR A 189 14.48 -7.55 21.70
CA TYR A 189 14.26 -6.38 22.57
C TYR A 189 14.01 -5.05 21.81
N SER A 190 13.47 -5.13 20.58
CA SER A 190 13.19 -3.95 19.75
C SER A 190 11.97 -3.12 20.18
N GLU A 191 11.26 -3.50 21.25
CA GLU A 191 10.12 -2.75 21.80
C GLU A 191 10.48 -1.29 22.09
N ILE A 192 11.68 -1.02 22.61
CA ILE A 192 12.14 0.34 22.94
C ILE A 192 12.15 1.23 21.69
N GLN A 193 12.61 0.70 20.56
CA GLN A 193 12.59 1.41 19.29
C GLN A 193 11.17 1.51 18.74
N ALA A 194 10.34 0.48 18.93
CA ALA A 194 8.93 0.51 18.52
C ALA A 194 8.15 1.63 19.23
N ASP A 195 8.37 1.81 20.53
CA ASP A 195 7.79 2.90 21.34
C ASP A 195 8.17 4.29 20.83
N ALA A 196 9.41 4.46 20.38
CA ALA A 196 9.86 5.74 19.84
C ALA A 196 9.28 6.00 18.44
N ILE A 197 9.19 4.98 17.58
CA ILE A 197 8.73 5.13 16.18
C ILE A 197 7.21 5.30 16.09
N HIS A 198 6.42 4.64 16.96
CA HIS A 198 4.96 4.68 16.88
C HIS A 198 4.40 6.09 17.11
N GLN A 199 5.18 7.00 17.69
CA GLN A 199 4.79 8.41 17.84
C GLN A 199 4.57 9.09 16.48
N HIS A 200 5.08 8.47 15.40
CA HIS A 200 5.07 9.02 14.05
C HIS A 200 4.40 8.10 13.04
N ILE A 201 4.65 6.79 13.10
CA ILE A 201 4.11 5.78 12.18
C ILE A 201 2.89 5.09 12.79
N ASN A 202 1.87 4.81 11.97
CA ASN A 202 0.59 4.28 12.42
C ASN A 202 0.71 2.92 13.10
N TYR A 203 1.49 2.00 12.52
CA TYR A 203 1.70 0.67 13.06
C TYR A 203 3.20 0.38 13.22
N VAL A 204 3.60 -0.04 14.41
CA VAL A 204 4.97 -0.48 14.66
C VAL A 204 4.96 -1.78 15.44
N ILE A 205 5.63 -2.79 14.89
CA ILE A 205 5.79 -4.10 15.53
C ILE A 205 7.23 -4.21 16.03
N GLY A 206 7.39 -4.56 17.30
CA GLY A 206 8.69 -4.85 17.91
C GLY A 206 8.67 -6.17 18.68
N MET A 207 9.79 -6.48 19.33
CA MET A 207 9.94 -7.65 20.19
C MET A 207 10.25 -7.20 21.62
N ASN A 208 9.45 -7.61 22.60
CA ASN A 208 9.67 -7.24 24.01
C ASN A 208 10.76 -8.09 24.71
N ARG A 209 11.24 -9.15 24.05
CA ARG A 209 12.26 -10.06 24.54
C ARG A 209 13.07 -10.65 23.37
N ALA A 210 13.99 -11.55 23.69
CA ALA A 210 14.67 -12.34 22.68
C ALA A 210 13.67 -13.25 21.93
N ILE A 211 13.82 -13.36 20.61
CA ILE A 211 13.03 -14.22 19.74
C ILE A 211 13.95 -15.21 19.02
N GLY A 212 13.57 -16.47 18.93
CA GLY A 212 14.31 -17.47 18.16
C GLY A 212 14.08 -17.32 16.65
N ASP A 213 15.08 -17.65 15.83
CA ASP A 213 15.02 -17.56 14.35
C ASP A 213 13.74 -18.18 13.77
N LYS A 214 13.35 -19.37 14.26
CA LYS A 214 12.16 -20.06 13.76
C LYS A 214 10.88 -19.29 14.08
N ALA A 215 10.79 -18.69 15.27
CA ALA A 215 9.65 -17.86 15.64
C ALA A 215 9.62 -16.56 14.84
N ALA A 216 10.77 -15.92 14.65
CA ALA A 216 10.91 -14.72 13.82
C ALA A 216 10.41 -14.98 12.38
N ILE A 217 10.86 -16.06 11.75
CA ILE A 217 10.44 -16.46 10.40
C ILE A 217 8.93 -16.77 10.37
N ASN A 218 8.44 -17.62 11.27
CA ASN A 218 7.02 -18.02 11.31
C ASN A 218 6.09 -16.82 11.49
N PHE A 219 6.49 -15.86 12.32
CA PHE A 219 5.74 -14.62 12.52
C PHE A 219 5.66 -13.82 11.23
N SER A 220 6.81 -13.55 10.60
CA SER A 220 6.87 -12.74 9.37
C SER A 220 6.08 -13.36 8.23
N VAL A 221 6.21 -14.68 8.01
CA VAL A 221 5.47 -15.39 6.97
C VAL A 221 3.97 -15.23 7.15
N ALA A 222 3.45 -15.53 8.35
CA ALA A 222 2.01 -15.42 8.60
C ALA A 222 1.50 -13.98 8.56
N PHE A 223 2.30 -13.02 9.02
CA PHE A 223 1.99 -11.60 8.93
C PHE A 223 1.80 -11.16 7.47
N TYR A 224 2.74 -11.50 6.59
CA TYR A 224 2.65 -11.14 5.18
C TYR A 224 1.63 -11.97 4.40
N ASP A 225 1.40 -13.24 4.76
CA ASP A 225 0.32 -14.06 4.19
C ASP A 225 -1.06 -13.40 4.45
N ALA A 226 -1.31 -12.92 5.67
CA ALA A 226 -2.54 -12.21 6.00
C ALA A 226 -2.70 -10.90 5.21
N LEU A 227 -1.65 -10.06 5.18
CA LEU A 227 -1.69 -8.81 4.42
C LEU A 227 -1.94 -9.07 2.93
N ALA A 228 -1.34 -10.12 2.38
CA ALA A 228 -1.50 -10.48 0.98
C ALA A 228 -2.85 -11.17 0.68
N ALA A 229 -3.51 -11.74 1.69
CA ALA A 229 -4.93 -12.10 1.63
C ALA A 229 -5.85 -10.86 1.64
N GLY A 230 -5.33 -9.71 2.06
CA GLY A 230 -6.01 -8.42 2.11
C GLY A 230 -6.62 -8.10 3.47
N GLU A 231 -6.14 -8.77 4.51
CA GLU A 231 -6.45 -8.44 5.89
C GLU A 231 -5.67 -7.19 6.33
N ASP A 232 -6.10 -6.56 7.43
CA ASP A 232 -5.42 -5.41 8.01
C ASP A 232 -4.20 -5.80 8.87
N VAL A 233 -3.47 -4.79 9.35
CA VAL A 233 -2.24 -4.99 10.13
C VAL A 233 -2.52 -5.63 11.49
N GLU A 234 -3.66 -5.33 12.11
CA GLU A 234 -4.02 -5.87 13.42
C GLU A 234 -4.32 -7.37 13.33
N PHE A 235 -5.11 -7.77 12.34
CA PHE A 235 -5.37 -9.17 12.04
C PHE A 235 -4.08 -9.91 11.66
N ALA A 236 -3.27 -9.32 10.78
CA ALA A 236 -2.00 -9.91 10.36
C ALA A 236 -1.05 -10.13 11.54
N PHE A 237 -1.00 -9.18 12.48
CA PHE A 237 -0.22 -9.29 13.70
C PHE A 237 -0.70 -10.46 14.58
N GLU A 238 -2.01 -10.56 14.83
CA GLU A 238 -2.58 -11.65 15.63
C GLU A 238 -2.42 -13.03 14.96
N LEU A 239 -2.54 -13.10 13.63
CA LEU A 239 -2.22 -14.32 12.89
C LEU A 239 -0.75 -14.69 13.05
N GLY A 240 0.17 -13.74 12.94
CA GLY A 240 1.60 -13.92 13.20
C GLY A 240 1.85 -14.52 14.59
N ARG A 241 1.25 -13.95 15.65
CA ARG A 241 1.37 -14.45 17.03
C ARG A 241 0.83 -15.87 17.18
N SER A 242 -0.26 -16.21 16.50
CA SER A 242 -0.86 -17.54 16.57
C SER A 242 0.11 -18.65 16.11
N GLN A 243 0.99 -18.36 15.15
CA GLN A 243 1.98 -19.31 14.64
C GLN A 243 3.14 -19.57 15.61
N LEU A 244 3.23 -18.80 16.70
CA LEU A 244 4.29 -18.91 17.70
C LEU A 244 3.86 -19.67 18.95
N VAL A 245 2.59 -20.04 19.07
CA VAL A 245 2.04 -20.71 20.28
C VAL A 245 2.77 -22.03 20.55
N GLY A 246 3.01 -22.84 19.51
CA GLY A 246 3.76 -24.09 19.63
C GLY A 246 5.23 -23.91 20.02
N LEU A 247 5.77 -22.70 19.83
CA LEU A 247 7.14 -22.32 20.21
C LEU A 247 7.19 -21.63 21.58
N LYS A 248 6.03 -21.30 22.18
CA LYS A 248 5.90 -20.52 23.42
C LYS A 248 6.48 -19.10 23.33
N GLU A 249 6.47 -18.53 22.12
CA GLU A 249 7.01 -17.18 21.83
C GLU A 249 5.92 -16.20 21.33
N ASN A 250 4.65 -16.56 21.43
CA ASN A 250 3.51 -15.75 20.97
C ASN A 250 3.27 -14.45 21.74
N GLN A 251 3.95 -14.25 22.86
CA GLN A 251 3.92 -13.00 23.64
C GLN A 251 5.14 -12.11 23.37
N THR A 252 6.05 -12.53 22.48
CA THR A 252 7.27 -11.79 22.15
C THR A 252 6.99 -10.61 21.22
N PRO A 253 6.29 -10.80 20.07
CA PRO A 253 5.90 -9.68 19.23
C PRO A 253 4.87 -8.81 19.92
N ILE A 254 5.06 -7.50 19.83
CA ILE A 254 4.16 -6.47 20.35
C ILE A 254 3.82 -5.48 19.24
N LEU A 255 2.55 -5.09 19.17
CA LEU A 255 2.06 -4.09 18.23
C LEU A 255 1.82 -2.78 18.97
N LYS A 256 2.39 -1.70 18.45
CA LYS A 256 2.15 -0.33 18.89
C LYS A 256 1.38 0.40 17.80
N ILE A 257 0.25 0.98 18.18
CA ILE A 257 -0.62 1.74 17.28
C ILE A 257 -0.51 3.20 17.69
N LYS A 258 -0.31 4.08 16.70
CA LYS A 258 -0.27 5.52 16.95
C LYS A 258 -1.65 6.04 17.33
N ASP A 259 -1.73 6.76 18.44
CA ASP A 259 -2.94 7.46 18.82
C ASP A 259 -3.38 8.46 17.74
N THR A 260 -4.61 8.31 17.26
CA THR A 260 -5.29 9.32 16.45
C THR A 260 -5.73 10.47 17.36
N LYS A 261 -4.90 11.51 17.45
CA LYS A 261 -5.31 12.82 17.99
C LYS A 261 -6.01 13.66 16.92
#